data_AF-A0A9E0F4W6-F1
#
_entry.id   AF-A0A9E0F4W6-F1
#
_cell.length_a   1.000
_cell.length_b   1.000
_cell.length_c   1.000
_cell.angle_alpha   90.00
_cell.angle_beta   90.00
_cell.angle_gamma   90.00
#
_symmetry.space_group_name_H-M   'P 1'
#
loop_
_entity.id
_entity.type
_entity.pdbx_description
1 polymer ?
#
loop_
_entity_poly.entity_id
_entity_poly.type
_entity_poly.pdbx_seq_one_letter_code
_entity_poly.pdbx_strand_id
1 'polypeptide(L)'
;MNKFRNPLAFFALTIVGLILFGFINKSESNKGILTMRTTEVQNGIWDNAITIVYEDGKTEKLELKKLKINDLSSNLVLINKTLNEIVAKGYKLISTAEGGGDGINMTTYTFIKE
;
A
#
# COMPACT_ATOMS: atom_id res chain seq x y z
N MET A 1 -27.47 40.33 29.10
CA MET A 1 -26.44 39.28 28.91
C MET A 1 -27.06 37.92 29.13
N ASN A 2 -27.43 37.19 28.09
CA ASN A 2 -28.04 35.86 28.20
C ASN A 2 -27.19 34.81 27.48
N LYS A 3 -26.61 33.92 28.29
CA LYS A 3 -26.56 32.47 28.10
C LYS A 3 -25.83 31.94 26.85
N PHE A 4 -24.51 31.76 26.97
CA PHE A 4 -23.83 30.59 26.39
C PHE A 4 -24.37 29.35 27.09
N ARG A 5 -25.54 28.89 26.67
CA ARG A 5 -26.19 27.71 27.21
C ARG A 5 -25.86 26.53 26.31
N ASN A 6 -25.12 25.61 26.90
CA ASN A 6 -24.99 24.19 26.56
C ASN A 6 -23.67 23.82 25.85
N PRO A 7 -22.57 23.62 26.61
CA PRO A 7 -21.28 23.19 26.06
C PRO A 7 -21.35 21.85 25.31
N LEU A 8 -22.36 21.01 25.61
CA LEU A 8 -22.67 19.78 24.88
C LEU A 8 -23.06 20.02 23.41
N ALA A 9 -23.75 21.12 23.10
CA ALA A 9 -24.13 21.45 21.72
C ALA A 9 -22.91 21.84 20.87
N PHE A 10 -21.95 22.54 21.49
CA PHE A 10 -20.68 22.89 20.84
C PHE A 10 -19.82 21.65 20.59
N PHE A 11 -19.77 20.73 21.54
CA PHE A 11 -19.05 19.45 21.42
C PHE A 11 -19.66 18.53 20.35
N ALA A 12 -21.00 18.49 20.24
CA ALA A 12 -21.68 17.73 19.22
C ALA A 12 -21.41 18.29 17.80
N LEU A 13 -21.37 19.62 17.64
CA LEU A 13 -21.06 20.24 16.35
C LEU A 13 -19.62 19.97 15.89
N THR A 14 -18.64 20.01 16.80
CA THR A 14 -17.25 19.67 16.44
C THR A 14 -17.07 18.21 16.08
N ILE A 15 -17.76 17.29 16.76
CA ILE A 15 -17.75 15.86 16.41
C ILE A 15 -18.39 15.62 15.04
N VAL A 16 -19.54 16.23 14.76
CA VAL A 16 -20.19 16.12 13.44
C VAL A 16 -19.32 16.73 12.33
N GLY A 17 -18.64 17.85 12.60
CA GLY A 17 -17.68 18.46 11.67
C GLY A 17 -16.48 17.57 11.37
N LEU A 18 -15.93 16.88 12.38
CA LEU A 18 -14.82 15.92 12.21
C LEU A 18 -15.26 14.67 11.43
N ILE A 19 -16.48 14.18 11.68
CA ILE A 19 -17.03 13.04 10.95
C ILE A 19 -17.23 13.41 9.47
N LEU A 20 -17.79 14.58 9.18
CA LEU A 20 -17.98 15.06 7.81
C LEU A 20 -16.63 15.31 7.09
N PHE A 21 -15.61 15.85 7.78
CA PHE A 21 -14.27 16.01 7.21
C PHE A 21 -13.61 14.65 6.86
N GLY A 22 -13.84 13.62 7.68
CA GLY A 22 -13.32 12.27 7.43
C GLY A 22 -13.90 11.59 6.19
N PHE A 23 -15.11 11.97 5.76
CA PHE A 23 -15.76 11.41 4.57
C PHE A 23 -15.50 12.18 3.26
N ILE A 24 -14.96 13.41 3.34
CA ILE A 24 -14.74 14.25 2.15
C ILE A 24 -13.49 13.84 1.34
N ASN A 25 -12.61 13.01 1.91
CA ASN A 25 -11.49 12.42 1.17
C ASN A 25 -11.85 11.06 0.52
N LYS A 26 -13.09 10.89 0.06
CA LYS A 26 -13.36 9.83 -0.92
C LYS A 26 -12.77 10.32 -2.24
N SER A 27 -11.50 10.00 -2.48
CA SER A 27 -10.88 10.24 -3.78
C SER A 27 -11.78 9.64 -4.85
N GLU A 28 -12.11 10.45 -5.86
CA GLU A 28 -12.79 9.97 -7.05
C GLU A 28 -11.82 9.05 -7.80
N SER A 29 -11.81 7.78 -7.39
CA SER A 29 -11.07 6.70 -8.04
C SER A 29 -11.76 6.34 -9.34
N ASN A 30 -11.51 7.12 -10.39
CA ASN A 30 -11.92 6.78 -11.76
C ASN A 30 -10.91 5.82 -12.42
N LYS A 31 -10.52 4.76 -11.67
CA LYS A 31 -9.59 3.63 -11.94
C LYS A 31 -8.47 3.60 -10.91
N GLY A 32 -8.72 2.93 -9.79
CA GLY A 32 -7.79 2.81 -8.68
C GLY A 32 -6.43 2.25 -9.12
N ILE A 33 -5.35 2.89 -8.67
CA ILE A 33 -3.97 2.43 -8.90
C ILE A 33 -3.54 1.62 -7.68
N LEU A 34 -2.99 0.43 -7.93
CA LEU A 34 -2.28 -0.35 -6.93
C LEU A 34 -0.82 -0.46 -7.35
N THR A 35 0.11 -0.29 -6.41
CA THR A 35 1.53 -0.57 -6.63
C THR A 35 2.02 -1.65 -5.70
N MET A 36 2.72 -2.63 -6.25
CA MET A 36 3.45 -3.65 -5.48
C MET A 36 4.94 -3.46 -5.74
N ARG A 37 5.73 -3.25 -4.69
CA ARG A 37 7.18 -3.15 -4.77
C ARG A 37 7.82 -4.34 -4.05
N THR A 38 8.67 -5.08 -4.75
CA THR A 38 9.59 -6.03 -4.14
C THR A 38 10.91 -5.32 -3.83
N THR A 39 11.52 -5.64 -2.70
CA THR A 39 12.86 -5.19 -2.34
C THR A 39 13.59 -6.39 -1.77
N GLU A 40 14.66 -6.79 -2.44
CA GLU A 40 15.51 -7.93 -2.07
C GLU A 40 16.95 -7.43 -1.93
N VAL A 41 17.52 -7.59 -0.76
CA VAL A 41 18.79 -7.00 -0.35
C VAL A 41 19.72 -8.13 0.07
N GLN A 42 20.87 -8.25 -0.60
CA GLN A 42 21.90 -9.23 -0.27
C GLN A 42 22.57 -8.88 1.07
N ASN A 43 22.94 -7.63 1.25
CA ASN A 43 23.59 -7.09 2.45
C ASN A 43 23.13 -5.64 2.69
N GLY A 44 22.93 -5.24 3.96
CA GLY A 44 22.59 -3.86 4.32
C GLY A 44 21.50 -3.76 5.39
N ILE A 45 21.09 -2.51 5.66
CA ILE A 45 20.06 -2.15 6.66
C ILE A 45 18.64 -2.10 6.10
N TRP A 46 18.49 -2.36 4.80
CA TRP A 46 17.21 -2.29 4.10
C TRP A 46 16.45 -3.60 4.25
N ASP A 47 15.14 -3.51 4.44
CA ASP A 47 14.28 -4.67 4.60
C ASP A 47 14.15 -5.46 3.29
N ASN A 48 14.05 -6.79 3.43
CA ASN A 48 13.62 -7.66 2.34
C ASN A 48 12.09 -7.79 2.44
N ALA A 49 11.34 -7.22 1.50
CA ALA A 49 9.89 -7.20 1.61
C ALA A 49 9.17 -7.01 0.26
N ILE A 50 7.90 -7.44 0.24
CA ILE A 50 6.89 -6.96 -0.69
C ILE A 50 6.12 -5.86 0.03
N THR A 51 6.02 -4.68 -0.57
CA THR A 51 5.18 -3.58 -0.09
C THR A 51 4.09 -3.31 -1.11
N ILE A 52 2.83 -3.41 -0.71
CA ILE A 52 1.66 -3.15 -1.53
C ILE A 52 1.04 -1.85 -1.04
N VAL A 53 0.78 -0.91 -1.95
CA VAL A 53 0.00 0.29 -1.71
C VAL A 53 -1.27 0.17 -2.54
N TYR A 54 -2.41 0.09 -1.85
CA TYR A 54 -3.73 -0.05 -2.47
C TYR A 54 -4.27 1.32 -2.92
N GLU A 55 -5.28 1.29 -3.76
CA GLU A 55 -5.98 2.46 -4.31
C GLU A 55 -6.59 3.39 -3.26
N ASP A 56 -6.89 2.87 -2.06
CA ASP A 56 -7.40 3.62 -0.91
C ASP A 56 -6.28 4.17 -0.01
N GLY A 57 -5.02 4.00 -0.41
CA GLY A 57 -3.83 4.40 0.34
C GLY A 57 -3.44 3.45 1.46
N LYS A 58 -4.17 2.35 1.69
CA LYS A 58 -3.73 1.34 2.66
C LYS A 58 -2.46 0.66 2.18
N THR A 59 -1.62 0.27 3.14
CA THR A 59 -0.36 -0.41 2.85
C THR A 59 -0.32 -1.77 3.51
N GLU A 60 0.17 -2.77 2.78
CA GLU A 60 0.47 -4.10 3.29
C GLU A 60 1.95 -4.41 3.05
N LYS A 61 2.60 -5.03 4.03
CA LYS A 61 4.00 -5.43 3.93
C LYS A 61 4.13 -6.91 4.24
N LEU A 62 4.72 -7.66 3.32
CA LEU A 62 5.04 -9.08 3.46
C LEU A 62 6.56 -9.22 3.54
N GLU A 63 7.06 -9.91 4.56
CA GLU A 63 8.49 -10.13 4.71
C GLU A 63 8.98 -11.14 3.66
N LEU A 64 10.09 -10.80 3.00
CA LEU A 64 10.85 -11.70 2.16
C LEU A 64 12.08 -12.18 2.93
N LYS A 65 12.58 -13.37 2.57
CA LYS A 65 13.86 -13.81 3.11
C LYS A 65 14.99 -12.98 2.53
N LYS A 66 16.08 -12.88 3.27
CA LYS A 66 17.33 -12.30 2.75
C LYS A 66 17.74 -13.01 1.48
N LEU A 67 18.22 -12.25 0.50
CA LEU A 67 18.64 -12.77 -0.78
C LEU A 67 19.92 -13.62 -0.60
N LYS A 68 19.74 -14.93 -0.42
CA LYS A 68 20.80 -15.93 -0.47
C LYS A 68 20.55 -16.83 -1.68
N ILE A 69 21.63 -17.33 -2.29
CA ILE A 69 21.56 -18.19 -3.49
C ILE A 69 20.60 -19.38 -3.31
N ASN A 70 20.50 -19.93 -2.10
CA ASN A 70 19.61 -21.07 -1.79
C ASN A 70 18.15 -20.68 -1.52
N ASP A 71 17.85 -19.39 -1.34
CA ASP A 71 16.51 -18.89 -0.98
C ASP A 71 15.76 -18.22 -2.13
N LEU A 72 16.41 -18.02 -3.29
CA LEU A 72 15.84 -17.44 -4.53
C LEU A 72 14.50 -18.06 -4.92
N SER A 73 14.38 -19.38 -4.75
CA SER A 73 13.16 -20.12 -5.09
C SER A 73 11.96 -19.72 -4.20
N SER A 74 12.19 -19.42 -2.91
CA SER A 74 11.09 -19.16 -1.97
C SER A 74 10.53 -17.74 -2.08
N ASN A 75 11.38 -16.73 -2.26
CA ASN A 75 10.94 -15.36 -2.50
C ASN A 75 10.18 -15.26 -3.83
N LEU A 76 10.69 -15.91 -4.87
CA LEU A 76 10.03 -15.95 -6.17
C LEU A 76 8.62 -16.54 -6.09
N VAL A 77 8.44 -17.61 -5.32
CA VAL A 77 7.12 -18.23 -5.11
C VAL A 77 6.17 -17.26 -4.42
N LEU A 78 6.61 -16.57 -3.36
CA LEU A 78 5.77 -15.61 -2.65
C LEU A 78 5.41 -14.41 -3.52
N ILE A 79 6.39 -13.84 -4.24
CA ILE A 79 6.18 -12.73 -5.18
C ILE A 79 5.12 -13.11 -6.23
N ASN A 80 5.26 -14.28 -6.88
CA ASN A 80 4.29 -14.74 -7.87
C ASN A 80 2.91 -15.01 -7.28
N LYS A 81 2.85 -15.60 -6.08
CA LYS A 81 1.58 -15.81 -5.37
C LYS A 81 0.88 -14.48 -5.12
N THR A 82 1.59 -13.48 -4.62
CA THR A 82 1.02 -12.15 -4.35
C THR A 82 0.58 -11.44 -5.63
N LEU A 83 1.35 -11.53 -6.72
CA LEU A 83 0.94 -11.01 -8.04
C LEU A 83 -0.38 -11.64 -8.51
N ASN A 84 -0.51 -12.97 -8.40
CA ASN A 84 -1.73 -13.67 -8.79
C ASN A 84 -2.93 -13.32 -7.90
N GLU A 85 -2.71 -13.13 -6.59
CA GLU A 85 -3.76 -12.66 -5.68
C GLU A 85 -4.22 -11.23 -6.01
N ILE A 86 -3.33 -10.35 -6.43
CA ILE A 86 -3.68 -9.01 -6.93
C ILE A 86 -4.53 -9.12 -8.19
N VAL A 87 -4.11 -9.94 -9.16
CA VAL A 87 -4.89 -10.15 -10.41
C VAL A 87 -6.27 -10.74 -10.11
N ALA A 88 -6.36 -11.72 -9.20
CA ALA A 88 -7.63 -12.32 -8.79
C ALA A 88 -8.59 -11.33 -8.09
N LYS A 89 -8.07 -10.21 -7.55
CA LYS A 89 -8.87 -9.12 -6.98
C LYS A 89 -9.42 -8.14 -8.04
N GLY A 90 -9.22 -8.42 -9.34
CA GLY A 90 -9.72 -7.59 -10.44
C GLY A 90 -8.76 -6.48 -10.87
N TYR A 91 -7.46 -6.66 -10.63
CA TYR A 91 -6.44 -5.71 -11.07
C TYR A 91 -5.72 -6.23 -12.32
N LYS A 92 -5.42 -5.33 -13.25
CA LYS A 92 -4.59 -5.59 -14.42
C LYS A 92 -3.22 -4.96 -14.25
N LEU A 93 -2.16 -5.75 -14.47
CA LEU A 93 -0.80 -5.24 -14.52
C LEU A 93 -0.62 -4.35 -15.77
N ILE A 94 -0.16 -3.11 -15.57
CA ILE A 94 0.03 -2.14 -16.65
C ILE A 94 1.48 -1.67 -16.80
N SER A 95 2.32 -1.86 -15.78
CA SER A 95 3.72 -1.47 -15.84
C SER A 95 4.56 -2.27 -14.84
N THR A 96 5.80 -2.55 -15.25
CA THR A 96 6.86 -3.08 -14.40
C THR A 96 8.06 -2.17 -14.54
N ALA A 97 8.61 -1.72 -13.43
CA ALA A 97 9.83 -0.94 -13.36
C ALA A 97 10.85 -1.65 -12.48
N GLU A 98 12.04 -1.87 -13.01
CA GLU A 98 13.15 -2.47 -12.28
C GLU A 98 14.15 -1.39 -11.90
N GLY A 99 14.72 -1.54 -10.71
CA GLY A 99 15.79 -0.71 -10.21
C GLY A 99 16.66 -1.53 -9.26
N GLY A 100 17.89 -1.11 -9.07
CA GLY A 100 18.81 -1.85 -8.23
C GLY A 100 20.23 -1.40 -8.41
N GLY A 101 21.04 -1.64 -7.39
CA GLY A 101 22.44 -1.29 -7.28
C GLY A 101 23.00 -1.85 -5.99
N ASP A 102 24.31 -2.09 -5.94
CA ASP A 102 25.04 -2.52 -4.73
C ASP A 102 24.36 -3.65 -3.92
N GLY A 103 23.93 -4.71 -4.61
CA GLY A 103 23.32 -5.88 -3.95
C GLY A 103 21.86 -5.67 -3.53
N ILE A 104 21.19 -4.62 -4.02
CA ILE A 104 19.76 -4.39 -3.87
C ILE A 104 19.07 -4.62 -5.22
N ASN A 105 18.05 -5.48 -5.23
CA ASN A 105 17.13 -5.68 -6.33
C ASN A 105 15.77 -5.13 -5.92
N MET A 106 15.19 -4.26 -6.75
CA MET A 106 13.88 -3.67 -6.50
C MET A 106 13.04 -3.72 -7.78
N THR A 107 11.84 -4.28 -7.68
CA THR A 107 10.89 -4.29 -8.79
C THR A 107 9.59 -3.67 -8.35
N THR A 108 9.08 -2.69 -9.08
CA THR A 108 7.77 -2.07 -8.84
C THR A 108 6.82 -2.46 -9.95
N TYR A 109 5.73 -3.11 -9.58
CA TYR A 109 4.61 -3.48 -10.43
C TYR A 109 3.47 -2.49 -10.19
N THR A 110 2.93 -1.92 -11.27
CA THR A 110 1.81 -0.99 -11.21
C THR A 110 0.60 -1.63 -11.88
N PHE A 111 -0.52 -1.56 -11.20
CA PHE A 111 -1.78 -2.13 -11.62
C PHE A 111 -2.88 -1.08 -11.68
N ILE A 112 -3.87 -1.36 -12.52
CA ILE A 112 -5.12 -0.62 -12.58
C ILE A 112 -6.28 -1.57 -12.28
N LYS A 113 -7.27 -1.11 -11.52
CA LYS A 113 -8.50 -1.88 -11.29
C LYS A 113 -9.34 -1.92 -12.56
N GLU A 114 -9.73 -3.12 -12.99
CA GLU A 114 -10.66 -3.36 -14.10
C GLU A 114 -12.12 -3.17 -13.68
#